data_AF-I4AQZ6-F1
#
_entry.id   AF-I4AQZ6-F1
#
_cell.length_a   1.000
_cell.length_b   1.000
_cell.length_c   1.000
_cell.angle_alpha   90.00
_cell.angle_beta   90.00
_cell.angle_gamma   90.00
#
_symmetry.space_group_name_H-M   'P 1'
#
loop_
_entity.id
_entity.type
_entity.pdbx_description
1 polymer ?
#
loop_
_entity_poly.entity_id
_entity_poly.type
_entity_poly.pdbx_seq_one_letter_code
_entity_poly.pdbx_strand_id
1 'polypeptide(L)'
;MWSIIKNTFLTNRFFYAITACICLFITAFWFPPLIWVAKIALAALAVLTTAEGIMLFHPKMKLKAERLLNPKLSLGDANPVRLVVKSEYPLPVEIEIFDELPFQLQVRDFGVTTKLLQEKPEEILYHVKPTERGIFNFGNVNLIVKTQIGLLQRRVQVPASYDTAVYPSVMQMKKYELMMFSNLSMQNGVRKLRRIGHSYEFDQVKNYVRGDDFRSINWKATSRRNELMVNQYEDERSQPIYLILDKSRVMKMPFEEMTLLDYAINSTLVMSNIILQKGDRVGLISFSNTLDSRIKAEQRSGQLGKIMESLYRQKTEFLEADYDLMYEGVRRLTNGRSLLIFFTNFESMSALKRNLPTLRRLNKLHLLVVVFFQNTELTDYSNLPVTDLEDIYSQTLAQKFLVEKRRMVEELKKYGIQSVLTRPEDLSVNTVNKYMELKARGMI
;
A
#
# COMPACT_ATOMS: atom_id res chain seq x y z
N MET A 1 -15.64 36.36 26.02
CA MET A 1 -15.05 35.93 27.32
C MET A 1 -15.01 34.40 27.47
N TRP A 2 -16.10 33.66 27.23
CA TRP A 2 -16.14 32.19 27.40
C TRP A 2 -15.18 31.38 26.48
N SER A 3 -14.92 31.86 25.25
CA SER A 3 -13.96 31.24 24.32
C SER A 3 -12.49 31.44 24.73
N ILE A 4 -12.18 32.50 25.49
CA ILE A 4 -10.81 32.78 25.97
C ILE A 4 -10.46 31.80 27.08
N ILE A 5 -11.38 31.58 28.02
CA ILE A 5 -11.20 30.69 29.18
C ILE A 5 -11.10 29.22 28.75
N LYS A 6 -11.91 28.77 27.78
CA LYS A 6 -11.84 27.38 27.28
C LYS A 6 -10.50 27.02 26.60
N ASN A 7 -9.79 28.02 26.10
CA ASN A 7 -8.56 27.84 25.34
C ASN A 7 -7.31 28.31 26.10
N THR A 8 -7.44 28.65 27.38
CA THR A 8 -6.31 29.00 28.25
C THR A 8 -6.01 27.85 29.21
N PHE A 9 -4.73 27.53 29.36
CA PHE A 9 -4.23 26.57 30.34
C PHE A 9 -3.14 27.22 31.19
N LEU A 10 -3.18 26.95 32.49
CA LEU A 10 -2.12 27.36 33.42
C LEU A 10 -1.03 26.30 33.39
N THR A 11 0.23 26.73 33.29
CA THR A 11 1.36 25.80 33.23
C THR A 11 1.84 25.43 34.64
N ASN A 12 2.68 24.40 34.74
CA ASN A 12 3.38 24.06 35.97
C ASN A 12 4.20 25.23 36.54
N ARG A 13 4.72 26.14 35.69
CA ARG A 13 5.46 27.33 36.15
C ARG A 13 4.58 28.28 36.94
N PHE A 14 3.33 28.48 36.50
CA PHE A 14 2.36 29.27 37.27
C PHE A 14 2.09 28.64 38.64
N PHE A 15 1.88 27.32 38.69
CA PHE A 15 1.66 26.60 39.94
C PHE A 15 2.87 26.64 40.88
N TYR A 16 4.09 26.56 40.36
CA TYR A 16 5.30 26.75 41.18
C TYR A 16 5.43 28.19 41.68
N ALA A 17 5.17 29.19 40.84
CA ALA A 17 5.26 30.59 41.21
C ALA A 17 4.22 30.98 42.29
N ILE A 18 2.97 30.51 42.15
CA ILE A 18 1.94 30.78 43.16
C ILE A 18 2.20 30.01 44.45
N THR A 19 2.71 28.78 44.39
CA THR A 19 3.13 28.02 45.58
C THR A 19 4.26 28.73 46.31
N ALA A 20 5.26 29.25 45.59
CA ALA A 20 6.32 30.06 46.17
C ALA A 20 5.78 31.33 46.85
N CYS A 21 4.79 32.00 46.24
CA CYS A 21 4.11 33.14 46.87
C CYS A 21 3.39 32.72 48.16
N ILE A 22 2.68 31.59 48.16
CA ILE A 22 2.00 31.05 49.35
C ILE A 22 3.01 30.75 50.46
N CYS A 23 4.12 30.09 50.14
CA CYS A 23 5.20 29.84 51.10
C CYS A 23 5.78 31.13 51.69
N LEU A 24 5.97 32.18 50.87
CA LEU A 24 6.42 33.49 51.35
C LEU A 24 5.41 34.15 52.30
N PHE A 25 4.10 34.00 52.06
CA PHE A 25 3.07 34.48 52.98
C PHE A 25 3.07 33.72 54.31
N ILE A 26 3.29 32.40 54.28
CA ILE A 26 3.37 31.58 55.50
C ILE A 26 4.61 31.96 56.32
N THR A 27 5.77 32.15 55.68
CA THR A 27 7.00 32.54 56.39
C THR A 27 6.97 33.99 56.89
N ALA A 28 6.21 34.87 56.24
CA ALA A 28 5.98 36.24 56.70
C ALA A 28 5.24 36.33 58.05
N PHE A 29 4.56 35.26 58.48
CA PHE A 29 4.00 35.18 59.84
C PHE A 29 5.09 35.28 60.92
N TRP A 30 6.26 34.66 60.67
CA TRP A 30 7.39 34.66 61.61
C TRP A 30 8.31 35.86 61.41
N PHE A 31 8.34 36.44 60.20
CA PHE A 31 9.20 37.57 59.83
C PHE A 31 8.37 38.70 59.19
N PRO A 32 7.88 39.68 59.98
CA PRO A 32 6.96 40.72 59.49
C PRO A 32 7.42 41.51 58.25
N PRO A 33 8.71 41.83 58.03
CA PRO A 33 9.15 42.54 56.82
C PRO A 33 8.89 41.77 55.52
N LEU A 34 8.84 40.43 55.60
CA LEU A 34 8.67 39.56 54.44
C LEU A 34 7.28 39.68 53.82
N ILE A 35 6.30 40.25 54.53
CA ILE A 35 4.94 40.47 54.01
C ILE A 35 4.93 41.42 52.81
N TRP A 36 5.82 42.42 52.79
CA TRP A 36 5.95 43.34 51.66
C TRP A 36 6.54 42.64 50.45
N VAL A 37 7.54 41.77 50.66
CA VAL A 37 8.13 40.94 49.61
C VAL A 37 7.08 40.00 49.02
N ALA A 38 6.27 39.35 49.86
CA ALA A 38 5.19 38.47 49.41
C ALA A 38 4.11 39.21 48.60
N LYS A 39 3.70 40.41 49.04
CA LYS A 39 2.75 41.26 48.30
C LYS A 39 3.31 41.72 46.95
N ILE A 40 4.58 42.13 46.89
CA ILE A 40 5.23 42.54 45.64
C ILE A 40 5.35 41.34 44.69
N ALA A 41 5.76 40.17 45.18
CA ALA A 41 5.87 38.95 44.38
C ALA A 41 4.51 38.53 43.79
N LEU A 42 3.44 38.57 44.60
CA LEU A 42 2.09 38.27 44.13
C LEU A 42 1.60 39.28 43.09
N ALA A 43 1.84 40.58 43.32
CA ALA A 43 1.50 41.63 42.35
C ALA A 43 2.27 41.45 41.03
N ALA A 44 3.56 41.15 41.11
CA ALA A 44 4.40 40.87 39.94
C ALA A 44 3.88 39.64 39.17
N LEU A 45 3.53 38.55 39.86
CA LEU A 45 2.94 37.36 39.22
C LEU A 45 1.62 37.70 38.51
N ALA A 46 0.74 38.49 39.14
CA ALA A 46 -0.51 38.92 38.54
C ALA A 46 -0.27 39.80 37.29
N VAL A 47 0.65 40.75 37.36
CA VAL A 47 1.03 41.62 36.22
C VAL A 47 1.63 40.80 35.08
N LEU A 48 2.55 39.87 35.37
CA LEU A 48 3.16 39.02 34.35
C LEU A 48 2.14 38.09 33.69
N THR A 49 1.26 37.47 34.48
CA THR A 49 0.21 36.57 33.96
C THR A 49 -0.78 37.33 33.08
N THR A 50 -1.20 38.52 33.50
CA THR A 50 -2.11 39.37 32.71
C THR A 50 -1.46 39.91 31.44
N ALA A 51 -0.20 40.36 31.52
CA ALA A 51 0.56 40.79 30.34
C ALA A 51 0.75 39.64 29.33
N GLU A 52 1.10 38.45 29.80
CA GLU A 52 1.21 37.26 28.95
C GLU A 52 -0.14 36.88 28.32
N GLY A 53 -1.23 36.95 29.10
CA GLY A 53 -2.58 36.70 28.59
C GLY A 53 -3.01 37.69 27.50
N ILE A 54 -2.72 38.98 27.68
CA ILE A 54 -3.01 40.01 26.67
C ILE A 54 -2.21 39.74 25.39
N MET A 55 -0.91 39.43 25.53
CA MET A 55 -0.05 39.11 24.40
C MET A 55 -0.52 37.86 23.64
N LEU A 56 -0.83 36.79 24.37
CA LEU A 56 -1.28 35.51 23.78
C LEU A 56 -2.62 35.63 23.06
N PHE A 57 -3.54 36.51 23.49
CA PHE A 57 -4.88 36.65 22.90
C PHE A 57 -5.05 37.87 21.99
N HIS A 58 -3.97 38.62 21.74
CA HIS A 58 -4.04 39.81 20.90
C HIS A 58 -4.45 39.45 19.45
N PRO A 59 -5.42 40.14 18.82
CA PRO A 59 -5.98 39.75 17.51
C PRO A 59 -4.98 39.71 16.35
N LYS A 60 -3.90 40.49 16.44
CA LYS A 60 -2.80 40.51 15.46
C LYS A 60 -1.85 39.31 15.60
N MET A 61 -1.94 38.55 16.69
CA MET A 61 -1.05 37.43 17.00
C MET A 61 -1.69 36.13 16.52
N LYS A 62 -1.51 35.82 15.23
CA LYS A 62 -2.06 34.62 14.60
C LYS A 62 -0.98 33.57 14.40
N LEU A 63 -1.40 32.32 14.51
CA LEU A 63 -0.63 31.18 14.03
C LEU A 63 -1.28 30.69 12.75
N LYS A 64 -0.47 30.43 11.74
CA LYS A 64 -0.90 29.79 10.50
C LYS A 64 -0.24 28.42 10.43
N ALA A 65 -1.01 27.42 10.05
CA ALA A 65 -0.52 26.08 9.77
C ALA A 65 -1.12 25.62 8.45
N GLU A 66 -0.29 25.04 7.59
CA GLU A 66 -0.70 24.47 6.32
C GLU A 66 -0.18 23.03 6.23
N ARG A 67 -1.09 22.09 5.95
CA ARG A 67 -0.73 20.69 5.72
C ARG A 67 -0.52 20.47 4.23
N LEU A 68 0.71 20.11 3.85
CA LEU A 68 1.11 19.75 2.51
C LEU A 68 1.23 18.23 2.43
N LEU A 69 0.26 17.59 1.80
CA LEU A 69 0.18 16.15 1.63
C LEU A 69 0.00 15.79 0.14
N ASN A 70 0.47 14.61 -0.23
CA ASN A 70 0.16 14.04 -1.54
C ASN A 70 -1.34 13.71 -1.66
N PRO A 71 -2.02 14.09 -2.75
CA PRO A 71 -3.45 13.79 -2.92
C PRO A 71 -3.82 12.30 -2.86
N LYS A 72 -2.84 11.43 -3.17
CA LYS A 72 -2.97 9.98 -3.11
C LYS A 72 -1.86 9.41 -2.21
N LEU A 73 -2.25 8.76 -1.13
CA LEU A 73 -1.34 8.02 -0.26
C LEU A 73 -1.13 6.60 -0.79
N SER A 74 0.05 6.01 -0.56
CA SER A 74 0.37 4.63 -0.92
C SER A 74 0.12 3.69 0.26
N LEU A 75 -0.72 2.68 0.04
CA LEU A 75 -1.05 1.65 1.03
C LEU A 75 0.18 0.85 1.47
N GLY A 76 0.39 0.74 2.77
CA GLY A 76 1.45 -0.06 3.39
C GLY A 76 2.82 0.63 3.42
N ASP A 77 2.97 1.82 2.85
CA ASP A 77 4.23 2.57 2.84
C ASP A 77 4.20 3.78 3.76
N ALA A 78 5.39 4.23 4.18
CA ALA A 78 5.56 5.49 4.90
C ALA A 78 5.35 6.67 3.94
N ASN A 79 4.22 7.37 4.10
CA ASN A 79 3.88 8.54 3.30
C ASN A 79 4.30 9.81 4.06
N PRO A 80 5.13 10.68 3.46
CA PRO A 80 5.53 11.92 4.09
C PRO A 80 4.36 12.90 4.15
N VAL A 81 4.17 13.51 5.32
CA VAL A 81 3.27 14.64 5.52
C VAL A 81 4.11 15.82 6.02
N ARG A 82 3.98 16.95 5.33
CA ARG A 82 4.70 18.16 5.68
C ARG A 82 3.74 19.18 6.26
N LEU A 83 4.04 19.61 7.48
CA LEU A 83 3.32 20.69 8.14
C LEU A 83 4.19 21.95 8.11
N VAL A 84 3.67 23.03 7.54
CA VAL A 84 4.33 24.34 7.53
C VAL A 84 3.63 25.22 8.54
N VAL A 85 4.33 25.62 9.60
CA VAL A 85 3.78 26.49 10.64
C VAL A 85 4.47 27.84 10.63
N LYS A 86 3.70 28.91 10.76
CA LYS A 86 4.18 30.31 10.79
C LYS A 86 3.58 31.03 11.99
N SER A 87 4.42 31.84 12.64
CA SER A 87 4.02 32.69 13.76
C SER A 87 4.05 34.16 13.36
N GLU A 88 2.96 34.87 13.64
CA GLU A 88 2.87 36.34 13.54
C GLU A 88 3.12 37.02 14.92
N TYR A 89 3.66 36.27 15.90
CA TYR A 89 4.06 36.84 17.18
C TYR A 89 5.38 37.64 17.05
N PRO A 90 5.53 38.79 17.73
CA PRO A 90 6.72 39.64 17.67
C PRO A 90 7.91 39.06 18.45
N LEU A 91 7.66 38.09 19.32
CA LEU A 91 8.68 37.42 20.12
C LEU A 91 8.67 35.92 19.82
N PRO A 92 9.80 35.23 20.01
CA PRO A 92 9.88 33.78 19.83
C PRO A 92 8.92 33.07 20.79
N VAL A 93 8.04 32.24 20.22
CA VAL A 93 7.07 31.42 20.95
C VAL A 93 7.41 29.95 20.79
N GLU A 94 7.18 29.18 21.83
CA GLU A 94 7.28 27.72 21.74
C GLU A 94 5.87 27.17 21.51
N ILE A 95 5.76 26.29 20.54
CA ILE A 95 4.51 25.67 20.12
C ILE A 95 4.59 24.16 20.24
N GLU A 96 3.51 23.57 20.69
CA GLU A 96 3.27 22.14 20.65
C GLU A 96 2.17 21.87 19.64
N ILE A 97 2.42 20.95 18.72
CA ILE A 97 1.63 20.72 17.53
C ILE A 97 1.01 19.34 17.62
N PHE A 98 -0.31 19.31 17.53
CA PHE A 98 -1.11 18.10 17.48
C PHE A 98 -1.91 18.12 16.19
N ASP A 99 -1.55 17.23 15.27
CA ASP A 99 -2.31 17.04 14.04
C ASP A 99 -3.43 16.02 14.26
N GLU A 100 -4.67 16.36 13.88
CA GLU A 100 -5.82 15.45 13.97
C GLU A 100 -5.76 14.43 12.83
N LEU A 101 -5.05 13.33 13.08
CA LEU A 101 -4.91 12.24 12.12
C LEU A 101 -6.18 11.37 12.06
N PRO A 102 -6.53 10.85 10.87
CA PRO A 102 -7.62 9.87 10.72
C PRO A 102 -7.42 8.65 11.63
N PHE A 103 -8.51 8.14 12.23
CA PHE A 103 -8.46 7.02 13.18
C PHE A 103 -7.82 5.76 12.58
N GLN A 104 -8.00 5.55 11.27
CA GLN A 104 -7.50 4.39 10.52
C GLN A 104 -5.97 4.34 10.47
N LEU A 105 -5.27 5.47 10.68
CA LEU A 105 -3.80 5.51 10.70
C LEU A 105 -3.21 4.98 12.02
N GLN A 106 -4.04 4.74 13.03
CA GLN A 106 -3.67 4.18 14.34
C GLN A 106 -2.61 4.95 15.15
N VAL A 107 -2.18 6.13 14.69
CA VAL A 107 -1.29 7.03 15.44
C VAL A 107 -2.13 7.84 16.44
N ARG A 108 -1.92 7.63 17.75
CA ARG A 108 -2.75 8.24 18.82
C ARG A 108 -2.03 9.31 19.65
N ASP A 109 -0.72 9.39 19.53
CA ASP A 109 0.18 10.16 20.39
C ASP A 109 1.05 11.16 19.61
N PHE A 110 0.60 11.56 18.41
CA PHE A 110 1.35 12.53 17.62
C PHE A 110 1.37 13.91 18.31
N GLY A 111 2.56 14.27 18.80
CA GLY A 111 2.85 15.59 19.36
C GLY A 111 4.27 16.02 18.97
N VAL A 112 4.41 17.19 18.36
CA VAL A 112 5.72 17.76 18.01
C VAL A 112 5.86 19.12 18.68
N THR A 113 6.92 19.30 19.47
CA THR A 113 7.25 20.59 20.08
C THR A 113 8.31 21.30 19.27
N THR A 114 8.11 22.59 18.98
CA THR A 114 9.15 23.42 18.37
C THR A 114 9.09 24.89 18.79
N LYS A 115 10.15 25.65 18.49
CA LYS A 115 10.27 27.09 18.75
C LYS A 115 10.14 27.88 17.45
N LEU A 116 9.03 28.59 17.31
CA LEU A 116 8.82 29.49 16.18
C LEU A 116 9.44 30.86 16.43
N LEU A 117 10.25 31.28 15.47
CA LEU A 117 10.72 32.66 15.32
C LEU A 117 9.69 33.45 14.50
N GLN A 118 9.61 34.76 14.74
CA GLN A 118 8.69 35.65 14.01
C GLN A 118 8.90 35.52 12.49
N GLU A 119 7.81 35.36 11.75
CA GLU A 119 7.76 35.33 10.27
C GLU A 119 8.63 34.29 9.56
N LYS A 120 9.38 33.46 10.30
CA LYS A 120 10.14 32.34 9.75
C LYS A 120 9.25 31.09 9.75
N PRO A 121 8.88 30.55 8.57
CA PRO A 121 8.21 29.26 8.53
C PRO A 121 9.11 28.17 9.10
N GLU A 122 8.49 27.28 9.84
CA GLU A 122 9.10 26.02 10.23
C GLU A 122 8.39 24.87 9.55
N GLU A 123 9.17 23.99 8.94
CA GLU A 123 8.69 22.79 8.27
C GLU A 123 8.91 21.58 9.15
N ILE A 124 7.82 20.86 9.44
CA ILE A 124 7.86 19.61 10.18
C ILE A 124 7.48 18.49 9.23
N LEU A 125 8.40 17.54 9.11
CA LEU A 125 8.21 16.34 8.30
C LEU A 125 7.97 15.15 9.22
N TYR A 126 6.83 14.51 9.06
CA TYR A 126 6.53 13.23 9.71
C TYR A 126 5.94 12.26 8.68
N HIS A 127 5.83 10.99 9.06
CA HIS A 127 5.37 9.93 8.17
C HIS A 127 4.12 9.27 8.72
N VAL A 128 3.20 8.91 7.82
CA VAL A 128 2.01 8.12 8.14
C VAL A 128 1.98 6.87 7.26
N LYS A 129 1.62 5.73 7.84
CA LYS A 129 1.54 4.44 7.13
C LYS A 129 0.09 3.95 7.13
N PRO A 130 -0.68 4.20 6.06
CA PRO A 130 -2.04 3.69 5.98
C PRO A 130 -2.02 2.19 5.70
N THR A 131 -2.76 1.43 6.50
CA THR A 131 -2.87 -0.04 6.39
C THR A 131 -4.19 -0.49 5.75
N GLU A 132 -5.13 0.43 5.55
CA GLU A 132 -6.40 0.20 4.87
C GLU A 132 -6.58 1.14 3.68
N ARG A 133 -7.26 0.67 2.61
CA ARG A 133 -7.65 1.52 1.48
C ARG A 133 -8.96 2.25 1.75
N GLY A 134 -9.05 3.49 1.29
CA GLY A 134 -10.27 4.28 1.37
C GLY A 134 -10.02 5.77 1.32
N ILE A 135 -11.03 6.54 1.68
CA ILE A 135 -10.95 8.00 1.87
C ILE A 135 -10.72 8.28 3.35
N PHE A 136 -9.70 9.08 3.62
CA PHE A 136 -9.22 9.41 4.96
C PHE A 136 -9.38 10.91 5.14
N ASN A 137 -10.14 11.29 6.17
CA ASN A 137 -10.34 12.69 6.52
C ASN A 137 -9.33 13.08 7.60
N PHE A 138 -8.41 13.97 7.25
CA PHE A 138 -7.60 14.65 8.24
C PHE A 138 -8.41 15.81 8.83
N GLY A 139 -8.32 15.96 10.14
CA GLY A 139 -8.98 17.04 10.87
C GLY A 139 -8.15 18.32 10.87
N ASN A 140 -8.33 19.12 11.92
CA ASN A 140 -7.65 20.39 12.11
C ASN A 140 -6.28 20.21 12.77
N VAL A 141 -5.44 21.24 12.64
CA VAL A 141 -4.16 21.30 13.35
C VAL A 141 -4.38 22.06 14.66
N ASN A 142 -4.11 21.43 15.79
CA ASN A 142 -4.18 22.06 17.10
C ASN A 142 -2.78 22.50 17.53
N LEU A 143 -2.65 23.78 17.85
CA LEU A 143 -1.41 24.40 18.29
C LEU A 143 -1.58 24.85 19.74
N ILE A 144 -0.71 24.39 20.64
CA ILE A 144 -0.61 24.92 22.00
C ILE A 144 0.60 25.85 22.03
N VAL A 145 0.35 27.15 22.22
CA VAL A 145 1.39 28.17 22.23
C VAL A 145 1.70 28.64 23.64
N LYS A 146 2.99 28.79 23.94
CA LYS A 146 3.52 29.39 25.17
C LYS A 146 4.59 30.44 24.85
N THR A 147 4.70 31.46 25.69
CA THR A 147 5.81 32.43 25.60
C THR A 147 7.05 31.90 26.34
N GLN A 148 8.16 32.64 26.31
CA GLN A 148 9.36 32.31 27.09
C GLN A 148 9.11 32.30 28.61
N ILE A 149 8.19 33.15 29.10
CA ILE A 149 7.79 33.20 30.51
C ILE A 149 7.02 31.91 30.83
N GLY A 150 6.02 31.61 30.00
CA GLY A 150 5.29 30.35 30.01
C GLY A 150 4.50 30.11 31.28
N LEU A 151 3.83 31.14 31.85
CA LEU A 151 2.85 30.99 32.92
C LEU A 151 1.49 30.56 32.34
N LEU A 152 1.19 31.01 31.12
CA LEU A 152 0.00 30.68 30.37
C LEU A 152 0.32 29.93 29.08
N GLN A 153 -0.60 29.04 28.72
CA GLN A 153 -0.68 28.39 27.43
C GLN A 153 -2.00 28.72 26.76
N ARG A 154 -1.98 28.89 25.44
CA ARG A 154 -3.17 29.08 24.63
C ARG A 154 -3.30 27.98 23.60
N ARG A 155 -4.47 27.35 23.50
CA ARG A 155 -4.83 26.45 22.39
C ARG A 155 -5.39 27.27 21.23
N VAL A 156 -4.87 27.02 20.03
CA VAL A 156 -5.32 27.59 18.77
C VAL A 156 -5.62 26.43 17.82
N GLN A 157 -6.86 26.32 17.35
CA GLN A 157 -7.22 25.36 16.32
C GLN A 157 -7.15 26.06 14.96
N VAL A 158 -6.32 25.55 14.05
CA VAL A 158 -6.19 26.05 12.68
C VAL A 158 -6.97 25.11 11.75
N PRO A 159 -7.96 25.62 11.01
CA PRO A 159 -8.67 24.85 10.01
C PRO A 159 -7.70 24.36 8.94
N ALA A 160 -7.50 23.04 8.90
CA ALA A 160 -6.58 22.38 7.97
C ALA A 160 -7.14 21.04 7.50
N SER A 161 -8.48 20.87 7.56
CA SER A 161 -9.10 19.61 7.14
C SER A 161 -8.77 19.29 5.69
N TYR A 162 -8.40 18.03 5.43
CA TYR A 162 -8.05 17.57 4.10
C TYR A 162 -8.45 16.11 3.89
N ASP A 163 -9.17 15.83 2.81
CA ASP A 163 -9.53 14.48 2.40
C ASP A 163 -8.50 13.91 1.44
N THR A 164 -7.95 12.75 1.77
CA THR A 164 -7.01 12.04 0.91
C THR A 164 -7.49 10.61 0.66
N ALA A 165 -7.13 10.06 -0.51
CA ALA A 165 -7.44 8.69 -0.85
C ALA A 165 -6.17 7.82 -0.74
N VAL A 166 -6.31 6.65 -0.13
CA VAL A 166 -5.25 5.65 -0.05
C VAL A 166 -5.38 4.69 -1.22
N TYR A 167 -4.43 4.77 -2.16
CA TYR A 167 -4.34 3.93 -3.35
C TYR A 167 -3.41 2.74 -3.12
N PRO A 168 -3.49 1.70 -3.99
CA PRO A 168 -2.46 0.67 -4.04
C PRO A 168 -1.06 1.29 -4.18
N SER A 169 -0.05 0.62 -3.63
CA SER A 169 1.28 1.19 -3.49
C SER A 169 1.95 1.51 -4.82
N VAL A 170 1.99 2.81 -5.15
CA VAL A 170 2.76 3.34 -6.29
C VAL A 170 4.25 3.36 -5.95
N MET A 171 4.61 3.54 -4.68
CA MET A 171 6.00 3.54 -4.22
C MET A 171 6.64 2.17 -4.41
N GLN A 172 5.96 1.08 -4.02
CA GLN A 172 6.44 -0.29 -4.26
C GLN A 172 6.54 -0.59 -5.75
N MET A 173 5.53 -0.19 -6.53
CA MET A 173 5.57 -0.33 -8.00
C MET A 173 6.83 0.30 -8.60
N LYS A 174 7.14 1.55 -8.24
CA LYS A 174 8.36 2.24 -8.71
C LYS A 174 9.64 1.59 -8.20
N LYS A 175 9.67 1.15 -6.93
CA LYS A 175 10.82 0.44 -6.34
C LYS A 175 11.13 -0.83 -7.13
N TYR A 176 10.13 -1.66 -7.40
CA TYR A 176 10.31 -2.91 -8.14
C TYR A 176 10.66 -2.69 -9.59
N GLU A 177 10.07 -1.67 -10.23
CA GLU A 177 10.45 -1.24 -11.57
C GLU A 177 11.96 -0.95 -11.65
N LEU A 178 12.49 -0.12 -10.73
CA LEU A 178 13.92 0.21 -10.69
C LEU A 178 14.80 -1.02 -10.47
N MET A 179 14.42 -1.92 -9.56
CA MET A 179 15.13 -3.19 -9.31
C MET A 179 15.19 -4.10 -10.55
N MET A 180 14.15 -4.09 -11.38
CA MET A 180 14.13 -4.88 -12.61
C MET A 180 15.03 -4.28 -13.69
N PHE A 181 15.07 -2.95 -13.81
CA PHE A 181 15.96 -2.29 -14.77
C PHE A 181 17.44 -2.46 -14.44
N SER A 182 17.83 -2.42 -13.16
CA SER A 182 19.22 -2.65 -12.76
C SER A 182 19.72 -4.05 -13.13
N ASN A 183 18.84 -5.07 -13.07
CA ASN A 183 19.20 -6.46 -13.37
C ASN A 183 19.27 -6.76 -14.88
N LEU A 184 18.55 -6.02 -15.72
CA LEU A 184 18.55 -6.22 -17.17
C LEU A 184 19.88 -5.84 -17.83
N SER A 185 20.56 -4.81 -17.30
CA SER A 185 21.88 -4.39 -17.78
C SER A 185 22.96 -5.47 -17.65
N MET A 186 22.79 -6.44 -16.73
CA MET A 186 23.70 -7.58 -16.57
C MET A 186 23.41 -8.77 -17.50
N GLN A 187 22.21 -8.86 -18.08
CA GLN A 187 21.79 -10.03 -18.88
C GLN A 187 21.98 -9.88 -20.40
N ASN A 188 22.54 -8.77 -20.88
CA ASN A 188 22.80 -8.54 -22.31
C ASN A 188 23.82 -9.52 -22.96
N GLY A 189 24.40 -10.46 -22.19
CA GLY A 189 25.29 -11.50 -22.69
C GLY A 189 24.65 -12.87 -22.99
N VAL A 190 23.38 -13.11 -22.63
CA VAL A 190 22.75 -14.43 -22.84
C VAL A 190 22.11 -14.49 -24.23
N ARG A 191 22.77 -15.21 -25.15
CA ARG A 191 22.29 -15.53 -26.49
C ARG A 191 20.86 -16.10 -26.42
N LYS A 192 19.88 -15.41 -26.99
CA LYS A 192 18.50 -15.90 -27.11
C LYS A 192 18.51 -17.16 -27.96
N LEU A 193 18.25 -18.32 -27.35
CA LEU A 193 18.05 -19.57 -28.08
C LEU A 193 16.83 -19.40 -29.00
N ARG A 194 16.97 -19.79 -30.26
CA ARG A 194 15.90 -19.74 -31.26
C ARG A 194 14.76 -20.68 -30.82
N ARG A 195 13.56 -20.14 -30.72
CA ARG A 195 12.34 -20.84 -30.25
C ARG A 195 11.86 -21.86 -31.28
N ILE A 196 11.34 -22.99 -30.79
CA ILE A 196 10.58 -23.99 -31.56
C ILE A 196 9.24 -24.14 -30.82
N GLY A 197 8.18 -23.46 -31.27
CA GLY A 197 6.87 -23.49 -30.61
C GLY A 197 5.80 -22.59 -31.27
N HIS A 198 4.55 -23.05 -31.27
CA HIS A 198 3.45 -22.70 -32.20
C HIS A 198 2.64 -21.39 -31.96
N SER A 199 3.20 -20.31 -31.38
CA SER A 199 2.49 -19.02 -31.26
C SER A 199 3.04 -17.99 -32.25
N TYR A 200 2.67 -18.22 -33.50
CA TYR A 200 3.12 -17.50 -34.68
C TYR A 200 1.98 -16.62 -35.17
N GLU A 201 2.11 -15.29 -35.10
CA GLU A 201 1.17 -14.36 -35.72
C GLU A 201 1.47 -14.28 -37.21
N PHE A 202 0.42 -14.32 -38.05
CA PHE A 202 0.61 -14.14 -39.49
C PHE A 202 1.13 -12.73 -39.74
N ASP A 203 2.32 -12.63 -40.31
CA ASP A 203 2.95 -11.36 -40.65
C ASP A 203 2.58 -11.00 -42.09
N GLN A 204 3.05 -11.79 -43.05
CA GLN A 204 2.85 -11.54 -44.47
C GLN A 204 2.98 -12.81 -45.32
N VAL A 205 2.52 -12.74 -46.58
CA VAL A 205 2.84 -13.76 -47.58
C VAL A 205 4.05 -13.29 -48.40
N LYS A 206 5.13 -14.06 -48.39
CA LYS A 206 6.35 -13.77 -49.18
C LYS A 206 6.57 -14.82 -50.27
N ASN A 207 7.50 -14.53 -51.18
CA ASN A 207 7.97 -15.52 -52.15
C ASN A 207 8.78 -16.61 -51.44
N TYR A 208 8.61 -17.86 -51.86
CA TYR A 208 9.35 -19.01 -51.36
C TYR A 208 10.84 -18.86 -51.65
N VAL A 209 11.69 -19.02 -50.63
CA VAL A 209 13.15 -19.13 -50.79
C VAL A 209 13.59 -20.53 -50.37
N ARG A 210 14.61 -21.08 -51.04
CA ARG A 210 15.20 -22.37 -50.66
C ARG A 210 15.66 -22.33 -49.20
N GLY A 211 15.02 -23.14 -48.36
CA GLY A 211 15.24 -23.17 -46.90
C GLY A 211 13.98 -22.86 -46.08
N ASP A 212 12.94 -22.30 -46.70
CA ASP A 212 11.62 -22.16 -46.07
C ASP A 212 10.92 -23.53 -45.92
N ASP A 213 10.15 -23.71 -44.84
CA ASP A 213 9.42 -24.97 -44.57
C ASP A 213 8.27 -25.15 -45.58
N PHE A 214 8.24 -26.31 -46.25
CA PHE A 214 7.19 -26.66 -47.21
C PHE A 214 5.78 -26.67 -46.59
N ARG A 215 5.65 -26.87 -45.27
CA ARG A 215 4.36 -26.83 -44.57
C ARG A 215 3.73 -25.43 -44.50
N SER A 216 4.54 -24.40 -44.70
CA SER A 216 4.11 -22.99 -44.65
C SER A 216 3.68 -22.44 -46.03
N ILE A 217 3.66 -23.27 -47.08
CA ILE A 217 3.24 -22.87 -48.43
C ILE A 217 1.77 -22.47 -48.43
N ASN A 218 1.49 -21.26 -48.93
CA ASN A 218 0.15 -20.77 -49.11
C ASN A 218 -0.36 -21.09 -50.51
N TRP A 219 -0.98 -22.26 -50.67
CA TRP A 219 -1.49 -22.74 -51.96
C TRP A 219 -2.47 -21.77 -52.65
N LYS A 220 -3.25 -21.02 -51.87
CA LYS A 220 -4.22 -20.03 -52.39
C LYS A 220 -3.52 -18.79 -52.96
N ALA A 221 -2.42 -18.35 -52.35
CA ALA A 221 -1.63 -17.24 -52.87
C ALA A 221 -0.80 -17.70 -54.08
N THR A 222 -0.20 -18.90 -54.00
CA THR A 222 0.55 -19.54 -55.09
C THR A 222 -0.29 -19.66 -56.36
N SER A 223 -1.55 -20.14 -56.25
CA SER A 223 -2.43 -20.31 -57.40
C SER A 223 -2.81 -19.00 -58.12
N ARG A 224 -2.65 -17.85 -57.45
CA ARG A 224 -2.98 -16.53 -58.00
C ARG A 224 -1.78 -15.82 -58.62
N ARG A 225 -0.57 -16.05 -58.09
CA ARG A 225 0.67 -15.39 -58.53
C ARG A 225 1.53 -16.23 -59.47
N ASN A 226 1.16 -17.49 -59.72
CA ASN A 226 1.91 -18.45 -60.55
C ASN A 226 3.39 -18.63 -60.09
N GLU A 227 3.66 -18.32 -58.82
CA GLU A 227 4.95 -18.44 -58.14
C GLU A 227 4.70 -19.04 -56.75
N LEU A 228 5.66 -19.81 -56.21
CA LEU A 228 5.52 -20.41 -54.88
C LEU A 228 5.52 -19.33 -53.79
N MET A 229 4.42 -19.25 -53.04
CA MET A 229 4.22 -18.29 -51.95
C MET A 229 4.20 -18.99 -50.59
N VAL A 230 4.78 -18.37 -49.57
CA VAL A 230 4.89 -18.90 -48.20
C VAL A 230 4.29 -17.91 -47.21
N ASN A 231 3.51 -18.41 -46.26
CA ASN A 231 3.10 -17.63 -45.09
C ASN A 231 4.31 -17.44 -44.18
N GLN A 232 4.75 -16.20 -44.05
CA GLN A 232 5.71 -15.79 -43.04
C GLN A 232 4.94 -15.50 -41.75
N TYR A 233 5.40 -16.10 -40.67
CA TYR A 233 4.88 -15.83 -39.35
C TYR A 233 5.97 -15.21 -38.49
N GLU A 234 5.57 -14.26 -37.65
CA GLU A 234 6.43 -13.66 -36.64
C GLU A 234 6.04 -14.19 -35.25
N ASP A 235 7.01 -14.26 -34.33
CA ASP A 235 6.72 -14.51 -32.92
C ASP A 235 5.73 -13.44 -32.43
N GLU A 236 4.58 -13.85 -31.88
CA GLU A 236 3.64 -12.90 -31.28
C GLU A 236 4.36 -12.14 -30.13
N ARG A 237 4.66 -10.86 -30.37
CA ARG A 237 5.50 -10.06 -29.45
C ARG A 237 4.77 -9.64 -28.18
N SER A 238 3.44 -9.74 -28.14
CA SER A 238 2.61 -9.20 -27.06
C SER A 238 1.57 -10.22 -26.59
N GLN A 239 1.89 -10.98 -25.55
CA GLN A 239 0.96 -11.96 -25.01
C GLN A 239 -0.12 -11.30 -24.13
N PRO A 240 -1.37 -11.77 -24.17
CA PRO A 240 -2.41 -11.35 -23.24
C PRO A 240 -2.22 -12.03 -21.88
N ILE A 241 -2.12 -11.21 -20.83
CA ILE A 241 -1.95 -11.63 -19.45
C ILE A 241 -3.11 -11.08 -18.62
N TYR A 242 -3.78 -11.95 -17.86
CA TYR A 242 -4.86 -11.56 -16.96
C TYR A 242 -4.46 -11.81 -15.52
N LEU A 243 -4.56 -10.75 -14.72
CA LEU A 243 -4.42 -10.81 -13.27
C LEU A 243 -5.81 -11.03 -12.68
N ILE A 244 -6.00 -12.12 -11.95
CA ILE A 244 -7.28 -12.53 -11.38
C ILE A 244 -7.19 -12.41 -9.86
N LEU A 245 -8.10 -11.62 -9.27
CA LEU A 245 -8.18 -11.37 -7.84
C LEU A 245 -9.41 -12.04 -7.23
N ASP A 246 -9.17 -12.94 -6.29
CA ASP A 246 -10.19 -13.42 -5.35
C ASP A 246 -10.47 -12.35 -4.29
N LYS A 247 -11.75 -11.99 -4.08
CA LYS A 247 -12.22 -11.05 -3.06
C LYS A 247 -13.01 -11.71 -1.92
N SER A 248 -13.05 -13.04 -1.90
CA SER A 248 -13.81 -13.78 -0.88
C SER A 248 -13.23 -13.63 0.52
N ARG A 249 -13.95 -14.16 1.51
CA ARG A 249 -13.58 -14.07 2.93
C ARG A 249 -12.16 -14.55 3.25
N VAL A 250 -11.64 -15.52 2.48
CA VAL A 250 -10.30 -16.11 2.71
C VAL A 250 -9.17 -15.10 2.46
N MET A 251 -9.45 -14.06 1.67
CA MET A 251 -8.50 -12.98 1.35
C MET A 251 -8.57 -11.82 2.34
N LYS A 252 -9.51 -11.85 3.31
CA LYS A 252 -9.62 -10.87 4.40
C LYS A 252 -8.69 -11.19 5.57
N MET A 253 -8.02 -12.35 5.55
CA MET A 253 -7.06 -12.72 6.59
C MET A 253 -6.02 -11.59 6.77
N PRO A 254 -5.86 -11.08 8.00
CA PRO A 254 -4.85 -10.06 8.28
C PRO A 254 -3.46 -10.68 8.28
N PHE A 255 -2.49 -9.88 7.87
CA PHE A 255 -1.07 -10.17 7.87
C PHE A 255 -0.32 -8.84 7.98
N GLU A 256 0.50 -8.67 9.02
CA GLU A 256 1.28 -7.43 9.24
C GLU A 256 0.45 -6.15 9.01
N GLU A 257 -0.71 -6.06 9.69
CA GLU A 257 -1.64 -4.92 9.65
C GLU A 257 -2.45 -4.76 8.35
N MET A 258 -2.17 -5.50 7.28
CA MET A 258 -2.88 -5.45 5.99
C MET A 258 -3.61 -6.76 5.69
N THR A 259 -4.60 -6.76 4.79
CA THR A 259 -5.25 -8.03 4.37
C THR A 259 -4.48 -8.70 3.23
N LEU A 260 -4.63 -10.02 3.05
CA LEU A 260 -4.06 -10.74 1.90
C LEU A 260 -4.52 -10.15 0.56
N LEU A 261 -5.76 -9.67 0.46
CA LEU A 261 -6.25 -8.95 -0.72
C LEU A 261 -5.43 -7.68 -0.99
N ASP A 262 -5.03 -6.96 0.06
CA ASP A 262 -4.27 -5.72 -0.09
C ASP A 262 -2.87 -5.97 -0.65
N TYR A 263 -2.20 -7.03 -0.20
CA TYR A 263 -0.95 -7.51 -0.79
C TYR A 263 -1.15 -7.94 -2.26
N ALA A 264 -2.22 -8.69 -2.55
CA ALA A 264 -2.54 -9.11 -3.91
C ALA A 264 -2.79 -7.90 -4.84
N ILE A 265 -3.44 -6.86 -4.35
CA ILE A 265 -3.69 -5.62 -5.08
C ILE A 265 -2.39 -4.85 -5.35
N ASN A 266 -1.52 -4.71 -4.35
CA ASN A 266 -0.20 -4.09 -4.54
C ASN A 266 0.63 -4.87 -5.56
N SER A 267 0.69 -6.20 -5.44
CA SER A 267 1.37 -7.08 -6.40
C SER A 267 0.77 -6.98 -7.80
N THR A 268 -0.56 -6.89 -7.92
CA THR A 268 -1.25 -6.73 -9.20
C THR A 268 -0.89 -5.42 -9.90
N LEU A 269 -0.76 -4.31 -9.15
CA LEU A 269 -0.29 -3.04 -9.70
C LEU A 269 1.17 -3.14 -10.18
N VAL A 270 2.06 -3.72 -9.37
CA VAL A 270 3.47 -3.97 -9.71
C VAL A 270 3.58 -4.82 -10.99
N MET A 271 2.86 -5.93 -11.03
CA MET A 271 2.80 -6.84 -12.18
C MET A 271 2.29 -6.14 -13.42
N SER A 272 1.23 -5.34 -13.31
CA SER A 272 0.66 -4.60 -14.44
C SER A 272 1.66 -3.64 -15.06
N ASN A 273 2.40 -2.90 -14.23
CA ASN A 273 3.45 -2.00 -14.69
C ASN A 273 4.56 -2.76 -15.44
N ILE A 274 5.07 -3.84 -14.85
CA ILE A 274 6.16 -4.64 -15.43
C ILE A 274 5.73 -5.33 -16.72
N ILE A 275 4.52 -5.89 -16.77
CA ILE A 275 3.97 -6.54 -17.97
C ILE A 275 3.88 -5.54 -19.13
N LEU A 276 3.33 -4.35 -18.88
CA LEU A 276 3.22 -3.28 -19.89
C LEU A 276 4.59 -2.82 -20.40
N GLN A 277 5.56 -2.66 -19.50
CA GLN A 277 6.93 -2.30 -19.86
C GLN A 277 7.65 -3.38 -20.69
N LYS A 278 7.30 -4.66 -20.47
CA LYS A 278 7.82 -5.78 -21.25
C LYS A 278 7.11 -5.98 -22.60
N GLY A 279 6.18 -5.09 -22.95
CA GLY A 279 5.50 -5.10 -24.25
C GLY A 279 4.29 -6.03 -24.32
N ASP A 280 3.85 -6.60 -23.19
CA ASP A 280 2.72 -7.51 -23.14
C ASP A 280 1.42 -6.76 -22.79
N ARG A 281 0.27 -7.39 -23.09
CA ARG A 281 -1.06 -6.84 -22.78
C ARG A 281 -1.49 -7.30 -21.39
N VAL A 282 -1.93 -6.39 -20.53
CA VAL A 282 -2.42 -6.74 -19.18
C VAL A 282 -3.91 -6.44 -19.01
N GLY A 283 -4.65 -7.39 -18.46
CA GLY A 283 -6.05 -7.28 -18.06
C GLY A 283 -6.24 -7.63 -16.58
N LEU A 284 -7.41 -7.29 -16.05
CA LEU A 284 -7.78 -7.50 -14.65
C LEU A 284 -9.16 -8.15 -14.58
N ILE A 285 -9.29 -9.17 -13.73
CA ILE A 285 -10.56 -9.75 -13.33
C ILE A 285 -10.60 -9.79 -11.81
N SER A 286 -11.68 -9.33 -11.19
CA SER A 286 -11.92 -9.54 -9.76
C SER A 286 -13.28 -10.18 -9.53
N PHE A 287 -13.33 -11.12 -8.59
CA PHE A 287 -14.55 -11.87 -8.31
C PHE A 287 -14.67 -12.27 -6.83
N SER A 288 -15.91 -12.49 -6.43
CA SER A 288 -16.31 -13.10 -5.16
C SER A 288 -17.44 -14.08 -5.48
N ASN A 289 -18.66 -13.84 -5.00
CA ASN A 289 -19.88 -14.44 -5.52
C ASN A 289 -20.39 -13.77 -6.81
N THR A 290 -19.80 -12.63 -7.20
CA THR A 290 -20.12 -11.89 -8.43
C THR A 290 -18.85 -11.45 -9.16
N LEU A 291 -18.96 -11.15 -10.46
CA LEU A 291 -17.87 -10.56 -11.25
C LEU A 291 -17.93 -9.05 -11.10
N ASP A 292 -16.90 -8.47 -10.49
CA ASP A 292 -16.85 -7.04 -10.19
C ASP A 292 -16.07 -6.30 -11.29
N SER A 293 -14.74 -6.42 -11.30
CA SER A 293 -13.92 -5.81 -12.35
C SER A 293 -13.66 -6.76 -13.51
N ARG A 294 -13.80 -6.23 -14.74
CA ARG A 294 -13.55 -6.93 -16.00
C ARG A 294 -12.85 -5.99 -16.96
N ILE A 295 -11.53 -5.97 -16.92
CA ILE A 295 -10.69 -5.15 -17.77
C ILE A 295 -10.00 -6.07 -18.79
N LYS A 296 -10.33 -5.87 -20.07
CA LYS A 296 -9.67 -6.59 -21.17
C LYS A 296 -8.18 -6.30 -21.21
N ALA A 297 -7.39 -7.31 -21.60
CA ALA A 297 -5.96 -7.17 -21.76
C ALA A 297 -5.62 -6.25 -22.95
N GLU A 298 -5.01 -5.10 -22.65
CA GLU A 298 -4.58 -4.11 -23.64
C GLU A 298 -3.19 -3.57 -23.27
N GLN A 299 -2.53 -2.95 -24.25
CA GLN A 299 -1.21 -2.30 -24.09
C GLN A 299 -1.31 -0.82 -24.55
N ARG A 300 -2.42 -0.16 -24.22
CA ARG A 300 -2.67 1.23 -24.58
C ARG A 300 -2.20 2.18 -23.49
N SER A 301 -1.88 3.41 -23.89
CA SER A 301 -1.66 4.51 -22.94
C SER A 301 -2.89 4.65 -22.03
N GLY A 302 -2.66 4.71 -20.71
CA GLY A 302 -3.71 4.78 -19.69
C GLY A 302 -4.24 3.45 -19.15
N GLN A 303 -3.84 2.29 -19.71
CA GLN A 303 -4.28 0.98 -19.19
C GLN A 303 -3.91 0.79 -17.71
N LEU A 304 -2.69 1.17 -17.32
CA LEU A 304 -2.24 1.10 -15.93
C LEU A 304 -3.10 1.96 -15.00
N GLY A 305 -3.48 3.17 -15.44
CA GLY A 305 -4.37 4.06 -14.68
C GLY A 305 -5.76 3.46 -14.50
N LYS A 306 -6.32 2.86 -15.55
CA LYS A 306 -7.61 2.15 -15.49
C LYS A 306 -7.58 0.98 -14.50
N ILE A 307 -6.50 0.20 -14.51
CA ILE A 307 -6.29 -0.90 -13.56
C ILE A 307 -6.16 -0.35 -12.13
N MET A 308 -5.34 0.68 -11.91
CA MET A 308 -5.15 1.30 -10.60
C MET A 308 -6.46 1.83 -9.99
N GLU A 309 -7.29 2.53 -10.78
CA GLU A 309 -8.60 3.01 -10.31
C GLU A 309 -9.57 1.85 -10.02
N SER A 310 -9.50 0.77 -10.79
CA SER A 310 -10.28 -0.44 -10.50
C SER A 310 -9.82 -1.09 -9.19
N LEU A 311 -8.51 -1.24 -8.99
CA LEU A 311 -7.91 -1.83 -7.79
C LEU A 311 -8.22 -1.03 -6.53
N TYR A 312 -8.21 0.30 -6.60
CA TYR A 312 -8.60 1.18 -5.50
C TYR A 312 -9.99 0.88 -4.95
N ARG A 313 -10.95 0.53 -5.83
CA ARG A 313 -12.35 0.24 -5.47
C ARG A 313 -12.55 -1.16 -4.89
N GLN A 314 -11.56 -2.04 -4.96
CA GLN A 314 -11.72 -3.43 -4.54
C GLN A 314 -11.71 -3.54 -3.01
N LYS A 315 -12.73 -4.24 -2.49
CA LYS A 315 -12.90 -4.58 -1.08
C LYS A 315 -13.19 -6.07 -0.94
N THR A 316 -12.78 -6.64 0.19
CA THR A 316 -13.16 -8.02 0.53
C THR A 316 -14.64 -8.09 0.87
N GLU A 317 -15.25 -9.20 0.49
CA GLU A 317 -16.62 -9.53 0.85
C GLU A 317 -16.62 -10.72 1.81
N PHE A 318 -17.58 -10.77 2.73
CA PHE A 318 -17.72 -11.87 3.69
C PHE A 318 -18.37 -13.13 3.07
N LEU A 319 -18.21 -13.33 1.76
CA LEU A 319 -18.82 -14.39 0.97
C LEU A 319 -17.76 -15.37 0.46
N GLU A 320 -18.19 -16.55 0.02
CA GLU A 320 -17.31 -17.50 -0.68
C GLU A 320 -17.12 -17.12 -2.15
N ALA A 321 -15.99 -17.54 -2.72
CA ALA A 321 -15.67 -17.31 -4.12
C ALA A 321 -16.38 -18.33 -5.02
N ASP A 322 -17.04 -17.84 -6.07
CA ASP A 322 -17.64 -18.65 -7.14
C ASP A 322 -16.63 -18.83 -8.28
N TYR A 323 -15.99 -19.99 -8.31
CA TYR A 323 -14.97 -20.32 -9.30
C TYR A 323 -15.56 -20.60 -10.69
N ASP A 324 -16.81 -21.06 -10.77
CA ASP A 324 -17.48 -21.31 -12.05
C ASP A 324 -17.83 -19.98 -12.73
N LEU A 325 -18.31 -19.01 -11.95
CA LEU A 325 -18.52 -17.63 -12.40
C LEU A 325 -17.20 -16.98 -12.84
N MET A 326 -16.10 -17.20 -12.11
CA MET A 326 -14.77 -16.77 -12.54
C MET A 326 -14.35 -17.41 -13.88
N TYR A 327 -14.57 -18.72 -14.05
CA TYR A 327 -14.30 -19.42 -15.29
C TYR A 327 -15.06 -18.84 -16.48
N GLU A 328 -16.36 -18.56 -16.30
CA GLU A 328 -17.16 -17.88 -17.33
C GLU A 328 -16.64 -16.48 -17.64
N GLY A 329 -16.27 -15.71 -16.61
CA GLY A 329 -15.71 -14.38 -16.74
C GLY A 329 -14.43 -14.37 -17.58
N VAL A 330 -13.51 -15.29 -17.29
CA VAL A 330 -12.28 -15.48 -18.07
C VAL A 330 -12.63 -15.83 -19.51
N ARG A 331 -13.45 -16.86 -19.73
CA ARG A 331 -13.79 -17.35 -21.07
C ARG A 331 -14.43 -16.28 -21.97
N ARG A 332 -15.23 -15.37 -21.40
CA ARG A 332 -15.86 -14.27 -22.16
C ARG A 332 -14.87 -13.13 -22.49
N LEU A 333 -13.82 -12.97 -21.69
CA LEU A 333 -12.86 -11.87 -21.83
C LEU A 333 -11.64 -12.25 -22.67
N THR A 334 -11.26 -13.53 -22.67
CA THR A 334 -10.13 -14.08 -23.40
C THR A 334 -10.54 -14.62 -24.77
N ASN A 335 -9.88 -14.18 -25.85
CA ASN A 335 -10.14 -14.66 -27.21
C ASN A 335 -9.17 -15.78 -27.67
N GLY A 336 -8.24 -16.20 -26.80
CA GLY A 336 -7.20 -17.18 -27.12
C GLY A 336 -6.44 -17.62 -25.89
N ARG A 337 -5.35 -18.36 -26.08
CA ARG A 337 -4.45 -18.76 -24.98
C ARG A 337 -3.88 -17.50 -24.33
N SER A 338 -3.78 -17.51 -23.01
CA SER A 338 -3.33 -16.35 -22.23
C SER A 338 -2.57 -16.86 -21.01
N LEU A 339 -1.80 -15.99 -20.37
CA LEU A 339 -1.30 -16.25 -19.02
C LEU A 339 -2.34 -15.74 -18.00
N LEU A 340 -2.77 -16.61 -17.10
CA LEU A 340 -3.62 -16.25 -15.98
C LEU A 340 -2.78 -16.31 -14.70
N ILE A 341 -2.69 -15.19 -13.99
CA ILE A 341 -2.08 -15.13 -12.66
C ILE A 341 -3.21 -14.92 -11.67
N PHE A 342 -3.50 -15.96 -10.89
CA PHE A 342 -4.65 -16.01 -10.01
C PHE A 342 -4.23 -15.91 -8.55
N PHE A 343 -4.53 -14.79 -7.92
CA PHE A 343 -4.28 -14.53 -6.51
C PHE A 343 -5.48 -15.01 -5.68
N THR A 344 -5.26 -16.02 -4.84
CA THR A 344 -6.28 -16.60 -3.96
C THR A 344 -5.61 -17.24 -2.75
N ASN A 345 -6.42 -17.68 -1.79
CA ASN A 345 -5.94 -18.49 -0.69
C ASN A 345 -6.90 -19.66 -0.47
N PHE A 346 -6.36 -20.83 -0.11
CA PHE A 346 -7.16 -22.01 0.23
C PHE A 346 -7.00 -22.31 1.71
N GLU A 347 -8.11 -22.37 2.46
CA GLU A 347 -8.10 -22.68 3.90
C GLU A 347 -7.69 -24.14 4.18
N SER A 348 -7.99 -25.07 3.27
CA SER A 348 -7.69 -26.49 3.40
C SER A 348 -7.53 -27.18 2.05
N MET A 349 -6.98 -28.39 2.07
CA MET A 349 -6.84 -29.26 0.91
C MET A 349 -8.20 -29.61 0.31
N SER A 350 -9.24 -29.76 1.15
CA SER A 350 -10.61 -30.00 0.71
C SER A 350 -11.16 -28.83 -0.10
N ALA A 351 -10.89 -27.59 0.34
CA ALA A 351 -11.29 -26.39 -0.40
C ALA A 351 -10.61 -26.30 -1.77
N LEU A 352 -9.30 -26.61 -1.84
CA LEU A 352 -8.58 -26.71 -3.12
C LEU A 352 -9.20 -27.77 -4.02
N LYS A 353 -9.41 -28.99 -3.51
CA LYS A 353 -9.93 -30.12 -4.30
C LYS A 353 -11.33 -29.86 -4.85
N ARG A 354 -12.17 -29.14 -4.10
CA ARG A 354 -13.49 -28.70 -4.57
C ARG A 354 -13.40 -27.81 -5.81
N ASN A 355 -12.44 -26.89 -5.85
CA ASN A 355 -12.27 -25.92 -6.93
C ASN A 355 -11.34 -26.41 -8.06
N LEU A 356 -10.59 -27.50 -7.81
CA LEU A 356 -9.60 -28.06 -8.72
C LEU A 356 -10.15 -28.44 -10.12
N PRO A 357 -11.36 -29.00 -10.28
CA PRO A 357 -11.92 -29.25 -11.61
C PRO A 357 -11.99 -27.98 -12.47
N THR A 358 -12.33 -26.84 -11.87
CA THR A 358 -12.42 -25.55 -12.57
C THR A 358 -11.04 -25.00 -12.92
N LEU A 359 -10.08 -25.06 -11.99
CA LEU A 359 -8.69 -24.67 -12.26
C LEU A 359 -8.06 -25.53 -13.36
N ARG A 360 -8.37 -26.83 -13.41
CA ARG A 360 -7.93 -27.74 -14.47
C ARG A 360 -8.52 -27.37 -15.83
N ARG A 361 -9.80 -26.99 -15.88
CA ARG A 361 -10.45 -26.50 -17.11
C ARG A 361 -9.76 -25.22 -17.62
N LEU A 362 -9.45 -24.28 -16.73
CA LEU A 362 -8.69 -23.08 -17.08
C LEU A 362 -7.30 -23.39 -17.61
N ASN A 363 -6.54 -24.26 -16.93
CA ASN A 363 -5.16 -24.60 -17.32
C ASN A 363 -5.06 -25.37 -18.64
N LYS A 364 -6.15 -26.01 -19.09
CA LYS A 364 -6.21 -26.60 -20.44
C LYS A 364 -6.27 -25.52 -21.53
N LEU A 365 -6.99 -24.43 -21.26
CA LEU A 365 -7.21 -23.34 -22.23
C LEU A 365 -6.10 -22.27 -22.17
N HIS A 366 -5.54 -22.04 -20.99
CA HIS A 366 -4.59 -20.97 -20.68
C HIS A 366 -3.43 -21.51 -19.85
N LEU A 367 -2.33 -20.77 -19.75
CA LEU A 367 -1.29 -21.08 -18.76
C LEU A 367 -1.73 -20.49 -17.42
N LEU A 368 -2.02 -21.34 -16.43
CA LEU A 368 -2.48 -20.89 -15.11
C LEU A 368 -1.35 -20.91 -14.09
N VAL A 369 -1.14 -19.78 -13.42
CA VAL A 369 -0.31 -19.62 -12.23
C VAL A 369 -1.21 -19.28 -11.05
N VAL A 370 -1.24 -20.14 -10.04
CA VAL A 370 -1.98 -19.88 -8.80
C VAL A 370 -1.02 -19.34 -7.75
N VAL A 371 -1.26 -18.12 -7.30
CA VAL A 371 -0.47 -17.43 -6.29
C VAL A 371 -1.24 -17.49 -4.97
N PHE A 372 -0.61 -18.06 -3.95
CA PHE A 372 -1.19 -18.21 -2.62
C PHE A 372 -0.15 -18.03 -1.52
N PHE A 373 -0.66 -17.84 -0.31
CA PHE A 373 0.11 -17.26 0.78
C PHE A 373 0.59 -18.32 1.77
N GLN A 374 1.83 -18.14 2.24
CA GLN A 374 2.35 -18.77 3.43
C GLN A 374 2.11 -17.86 4.63
N ASN A 375 1.65 -18.43 5.75
CA ASN A 375 1.53 -17.72 7.01
C ASN A 375 2.88 -17.79 7.76
N THR A 376 3.49 -16.64 8.02
CA THR A 376 4.77 -16.52 8.74
C THR A 376 4.60 -16.77 10.23
N GLU A 377 3.53 -16.27 10.85
CA GLU A 377 3.24 -16.49 12.27
C GLU A 377 3.22 -17.98 12.58
N LEU A 378 2.55 -18.81 11.76
CA LEU A 378 2.56 -20.27 11.94
C LEU A 378 3.97 -20.87 11.77
N THR A 379 4.82 -20.26 10.95
CA THR A 379 6.22 -20.70 10.80
C THR A 379 7.02 -20.37 12.06
N ASP A 380 6.82 -19.18 12.62
CA ASP A 380 7.51 -18.75 13.84
C ASP A 380 7.07 -19.58 15.03
N TYR A 381 5.76 -19.79 15.22
CA TYR A 381 5.20 -20.69 16.24
C TYR A 381 5.71 -22.13 16.10
N SER A 382 5.94 -22.61 14.88
CA SER A 382 6.47 -23.96 14.69
C SER A 382 7.92 -24.14 15.17
N ASN A 383 8.65 -23.05 15.37
CA ASN A 383 10.07 -23.04 15.76
C ASN A 383 10.31 -22.59 17.21
N LEU A 384 9.26 -22.19 17.94
CA LEU A 384 9.41 -21.78 19.34
C LEU A 384 9.78 -22.97 20.24
N PRO A 385 10.58 -22.73 21.30
CA PRO A 385 10.86 -23.76 22.30
C PRO A 385 9.57 -24.12 23.03
N VAL A 386 9.34 -25.43 23.17
CA VAL A 386 8.15 -25.98 23.80
C VAL A 386 8.37 -26.10 25.31
N THR A 387 7.47 -25.54 26.11
CA THR A 387 7.53 -25.58 27.57
C THR A 387 6.40 -26.34 28.23
N ASP A 388 5.22 -26.40 27.60
CA ASP A 388 4.06 -27.13 28.10
C ASP A 388 3.34 -27.98 27.01
N LEU A 389 2.22 -28.61 27.40
CA LEU A 389 1.43 -29.45 26.49
C LEU A 389 0.62 -28.62 25.47
N GLU A 390 0.27 -27.38 25.81
CA GLU A 390 -0.43 -26.46 24.92
C GLU A 390 0.48 -25.98 23.78
N ASP A 391 1.75 -25.74 24.09
CA ASP A 391 2.83 -25.46 23.14
C ASP A 391 3.00 -26.63 22.16
N ILE A 392 3.03 -27.88 22.64
CA ILE A 392 3.11 -29.08 21.78
C ILE A 392 1.94 -29.13 20.80
N TYR A 393 0.72 -28.91 21.31
CA TYR A 393 -0.49 -28.96 20.49
C TYR A 393 -0.48 -27.86 19.41
N SER A 394 -0.17 -26.63 19.81
CA SER A 394 -0.11 -25.47 18.92
C SER A 394 0.99 -25.63 17.86
N GLN A 395 2.18 -26.09 18.24
CA GLN A 395 3.28 -26.36 17.33
C GLN A 395 2.93 -27.46 16.31
N THR A 396 2.29 -28.54 16.77
CA THR A 396 1.87 -29.65 15.91
C THR A 396 0.82 -29.19 14.89
N LEU A 397 -0.15 -28.38 15.33
CA LEU A 397 -1.14 -27.78 14.43
C LEU A 397 -0.48 -26.87 13.39
N ALA A 398 0.44 -25.99 13.81
CA ALA A 398 1.16 -25.10 12.93
C ALA A 398 1.96 -25.86 11.86
N GLN A 399 2.70 -26.91 12.25
CA GLN A 399 3.41 -27.79 11.31
C GLN A 399 2.45 -28.48 10.34
N LYS A 400 1.31 -29.00 10.82
CA LYS A 400 0.29 -29.62 9.97
C LYS A 400 -0.21 -28.66 8.89
N PHE A 401 -0.50 -27.39 9.24
CA PHE A 401 -0.92 -26.38 8.27
C PHE A 401 0.17 -26.06 7.23
N LEU A 402 1.43 -25.94 7.64
CA LEU A 402 2.55 -25.70 6.72
C LEU A 402 2.74 -26.85 5.73
N VAL A 403 2.67 -28.10 6.22
CA VAL A 403 2.73 -29.30 5.38
C VAL A 403 1.55 -29.35 4.41
N GLU A 404 0.35 -28.99 4.87
CA GLU A 404 -0.84 -28.96 4.03
C GLU A 404 -0.71 -27.97 2.87
N LYS A 405 -0.17 -26.77 3.09
CA LYS A 405 0.12 -25.79 2.02
C LYS A 405 1.11 -26.31 0.99
N ARG A 406 2.17 -27.02 1.41
CA ARG A 406 3.12 -27.65 0.46
C ARG A 406 2.47 -28.77 -0.34
N ARG A 407 1.62 -29.59 0.28
CA ARG A 407 0.83 -30.60 -0.44
C ARG A 407 -0.10 -29.98 -1.47
N MET A 408 -0.64 -28.78 -1.23
CA MET A 408 -1.46 -28.07 -2.23
C MET A 408 -0.65 -27.69 -3.48
N VAL A 409 0.59 -27.23 -3.31
CA VAL A 409 1.53 -26.97 -4.41
C VAL A 409 1.74 -28.24 -5.24
N GLU A 410 2.03 -29.36 -4.58
CA GLU A 410 2.25 -30.65 -5.25
C GLU A 410 0.99 -31.13 -6.00
N GLU A 411 -0.18 -30.97 -5.40
CA GLU A 411 -1.45 -31.37 -5.99
C GLU A 411 -1.76 -30.54 -7.26
N LEU A 412 -1.55 -29.22 -7.23
CA LEU A 412 -1.68 -28.36 -8.41
C LEU A 412 -0.69 -28.78 -9.51
N LYS A 413 0.57 -29.05 -9.12
CA LYS A 413 1.64 -29.46 -10.03
C LYS A 413 1.32 -30.77 -10.76
N LYS A 414 0.64 -31.74 -10.12
CA LYS A 414 0.20 -32.99 -10.77
C LYS A 414 -0.68 -32.74 -12.01
N TYR A 415 -1.40 -31.61 -12.04
CA TYR A 415 -2.25 -31.22 -13.17
C TYR A 415 -1.61 -30.18 -14.08
N GLY A 416 -0.30 -29.96 -13.96
CA GLY A 416 0.46 -29.00 -14.76
C GLY A 416 0.15 -27.53 -14.43
N ILE A 417 -0.54 -27.26 -13.30
CA ILE A 417 -0.84 -25.90 -12.87
C ILE A 417 0.40 -25.36 -12.16
N GLN A 418 0.87 -24.19 -12.59
CA GLN A 418 2.00 -23.52 -11.95
C GLN A 418 1.51 -22.87 -10.65
N SER A 419 2.40 -22.76 -9.66
CA SER A 419 2.06 -22.14 -8.39
C SER A 419 3.20 -21.29 -7.83
N VAL A 420 2.83 -20.24 -7.10
CA VAL A 420 3.74 -19.44 -6.28
C VAL A 420 3.19 -19.47 -4.85
N LEU A 421 3.86 -20.23 -3.98
CA LEU A 421 3.63 -20.20 -2.53
C LEU A 421 4.66 -19.24 -1.93
N THR A 422 4.20 -18.15 -1.34
CA THR A 422 5.08 -17.06 -0.87
C THR A 422 4.53 -16.37 0.36
N ARG A 423 5.41 -15.74 1.13
CA ARG A 423 5.02 -14.78 2.16
C ARG A 423 4.37 -13.55 1.49
N PRO A 424 3.38 -12.90 2.11
CA PRO A 424 2.73 -11.70 1.56
C PRO A 424 3.70 -10.56 1.24
N GLU A 425 4.71 -10.33 2.08
CA GLU A 425 5.76 -9.33 1.86
C GLU A 425 6.57 -9.54 0.57
N ASP A 426 6.81 -10.80 0.19
CA ASP A 426 7.59 -11.18 -0.99
C ASP A 426 6.72 -11.38 -2.25
N LEU A 427 5.39 -11.22 -2.13
CA LEU A 427 4.43 -11.58 -3.16
C LEU A 427 4.73 -10.93 -4.50
N SER A 428 5.01 -9.62 -4.48
CA SER A 428 5.35 -8.84 -5.68
C SER A 428 6.60 -9.37 -6.38
N VAL A 429 7.67 -9.60 -5.64
CA VAL A 429 8.94 -10.11 -6.19
C VAL A 429 8.76 -11.49 -6.79
N ASN A 430 8.17 -12.41 -6.03
CA ASN A 430 8.06 -13.80 -6.43
C ASN A 430 7.09 -13.99 -7.62
N THR A 431 6.03 -13.18 -7.70
CA THR A 431 5.11 -13.20 -8.85
C THR A 431 5.78 -12.64 -10.10
N VAL A 432 6.55 -11.55 -9.99
CA VAL A 432 7.34 -10.99 -11.10
C VAL A 432 8.38 -11.99 -11.59
N ASN A 433 9.14 -12.58 -10.67
CA ASN A 433 10.14 -13.60 -10.99
C ASN A 433 9.50 -14.79 -11.70
N LYS A 434 8.31 -15.22 -11.26
CA LYS A 434 7.60 -16.31 -11.93
C LYS A 434 7.20 -15.94 -13.36
N TYR A 435 6.69 -14.73 -13.59
CA TYR A 435 6.41 -14.25 -14.94
C TYR A 435 7.68 -14.21 -15.82
N MET A 436 8.79 -13.70 -15.30
CA MET A 436 10.07 -13.67 -16.01
C MET A 436 10.59 -15.08 -16.31
N GLU A 437 10.47 -16.04 -15.38
CA GLU A 437 10.81 -17.45 -15.57
C GLU A 437 9.99 -18.06 -16.71
N LEU A 438 8.68 -17.84 -16.73
CA LEU A 438 7.78 -18.37 -17.77
C LEU A 438 8.12 -17.79 -19.14
N LYS A 439 8.40 -16.48 -19.21
CA LYS A 439 8.80 -15.79 -20.45
C LYS A 439 10.16 -16.25 -20.95
N ALA A 440 11.12 -16.46 -20.05
CA ALA A 440 12.45 -16.98 -20.38
C ALA A 440 12.41 -18.43 -20.89
N ARG A 441 11.48 -19.25 -20.35
CA ARG A 441 11.25 -20.64 -20.80
C ARG A 441 10.43 -20.74 -22.09
N GLY A 442 9.94 -19.62 -22.64
CA GLY A 442 9.10 -19.60 -23.84
C GLY A 442 7.74 -20.25 -23.65
N MET A 443 7.23 -20.32 -22.41
CA MET A 443 5.85 -20.74 -22.15
C MET A 443 4.83 -19.64 -22.47
N ILE A 444 5.33 -18.39 -22.56
CA ILE A 444 4.66 -17.14 -22.95
C ILE A 444 5.64 -16.27 -23.74
#